data_AF-A0A9E6W499-F1
#
_entry.id   AF-A0A9E6W499-F1
#
_cell.length_a   1.000
_cell.length_b   1.000
_cell.length_c   1.000
_cell.angle_alpha   90.00
_cell.angle_beta   90.00
_cell.angle_gamma   90.00
#
_symmetry.space_group_name_H-M   'P 1'
#
loop_
_entity.id
_entity.type
_entity.pdbx_description
1 polymer ?
#
loop_
_entity_poly.entity_id
_entity_poly.type
_entity_poly.pdbx_seq_one_letter_code
_entity_poly.pdbx_strand_id
1 'polypeptide(L)'
;MTEIETHRLIFLISLGVLGFFLPYIETSFRRRLDRKKEHRFLNSEKDKAMTEFLAGYSNFYKDLDENMQARFRWRMHAIQKQWKVIVSDELGEDPRLIYPLSAAAAQLTFGLDSFRFPYLKKIFLVKEHAYSKSRGFGDYIFLPSHRELKISMRALLGGEANDHDGYHPGLKAMTLILLEMAFEDETKDRLFDNYIEKVLSDLYTDYLHLSKEDQDFWGKDAISDERTFMAETVVHFFEMAAEMKTRFPAMFQELCLLLQLDPLNRKTNYKLSEHFDDESNRNEKTDRFPIVFRFMQKGSMESTSNALDLSVFLALIPFSLIAAKNGLFAPWLAKYCFYGGLIYGFSTQLLPLLIGHGRAWPKLILSIMHGAGLCMIFVFALHYLGPKQEVHIDRILDLNCRVYCPIPELEGLPKEMHQAKFFGLNDDNLRRKKDKGEQVVLHAHFDYDYLGMPVNFRCDYEYIKLDPPAENTPEQF
;
A
#
# COMPACT_ATOMS: atom_id res chain seq x y z
N MET A 1 -17.54 40.61 2.45
CA MET A 1 -18.00 39.27 2.03
C MET A 1 -19.52 39.27 2.06
N THR A 2 -20.18 39.03 0.93
CA THR A 2 -21.66 39.04 0.86
C THR A 2 -22.24 37.79 1.52
N GLU A 3 -23.49 37.85 1.97
CA GLU A 3 -24.17 36.70 2.59
C GLU A 3 -24.16 35.45 1.69
N ILE A 4 -24.23 35.66 0.37
CA ILE A 4 -24.12 34.61 -0.65
C ILE A 4 -22.74 33.95 -0.64
N GLU A 5 -21.67 34.73 -0.46
CA GLU A 5 -20.30 34.19 -0.40
C GLU A 5 -20.08 33.31 0.84
N THR A 6 -20.68 33.67 1.98
CA THR A 6 -20.59 32.85 3.20
C THR A 6 -21.30 31.51 3.04
N HIS A 7 -22.49 31.49 2.43
CA HIS A 7 -23.21 30.24 2.18
C HIS A 7 -22.47 29.33 1.18
N ARG A 8 -21.86 29.92 0.13
CA ARG A 8 -21.01 29.17 -0.81
C ARG A 8 -19.80 28.57 -0.11
N LEU A 9 -19.13 29.32 0.76
CA LEU A 9 -17.98 28.83 1.51
C LEU A 9 -18.35 27.64 2.42
N ILE A 10 -19.45 27.76 3.18
CA ILE A 10 -19.92 26.68 4.07
C ILE A 10 -20.27 25.41 3.27
N PHE A 11 -20.92 25.57 2.12
CA PHE A 11 -21.27 24.44 1.25
C PHE A 11 -20.02 23.74 0.72
N LEU A 12 -19.03 24.50 0.24
CA LEU A 12 -17.77 23.95 -0.26
C LEU A 12 -16.98 23.23 0.84
N ILE A 13 -16.92 23.80 2.04
CA ILE A 13 -16.28 23.15 3.20
C ILE A 13 -17.01 21.84 3.53
N SER A 14 -18.35 21.84 3.51
CA SER A 14 -19.14 20.63 3.81
C SER A 14 -18.92 19.53 2.76
N LEU A 15 -18.84 19.88 1.48
CA LEU A 15 -18.48 18.95 0.41
C LEU A 15 -17.06 18.42 0.57
N GLY A 16 -16.10 19.27 0.94
CA GLY A 16 -14.72 18.85 1.21
C GLY A 16 -14.62 17.86 2.37
N VAL A 17 -15.31 18.15 3.47
CA VAL A 17 -15.39 17.26 4.65
C VAL A 17 -16.07 15.93 4.28
N LEU A 18 -17.19 15.97 3.56
CA LEU A 18 -17.86 14.74 3.12
C LEU A 18 -16.96 13.91 2.20
N GLY A 19 -16.32 14.54 1.21
CA GLY A 19 -15.36 13.91 0.30
C GLY A 19 -14.20 13.23 1.04
N PHE A 20 -13.70 13.86 2.09
CA PHE A 20 -12.66 13.29 2.96
C PHE A 20 -13.12 12.02 3.70
N PHE A 21 -14.36 11.98 4.18
CA PHE A 21 -14.90 10.84 4.93
C PHE A 21 -15.51 9.73 4.06
N LEU A 22 -15.87 10.00 2.80
CA LEU A 22 -16.50 9.01 1.91
C LEU A 22 -15.75 7.66 1.81
N PRO A 23 -14.41 7.62 1.62
CA PRO A 23 -13.67 6.36 1.56
C PRO A 23 -13.75 5.56 2.88
N TYR A 24 -13.81 6.27 4.01
CA TYR A 24 -13.93 5.66 5.33
C TYR A 24 -15.32 5.06 5.57
N ILE A 25 -16.35 5.76 5.12
CA ILE A 25 -17.74 5.27 5.16
C ILE A 25 -17.88 4.06 4.22
N GLU A 26 -17.33 4.12 3.00
CA GLU A 26 -17.39 3.01 2.04
C GLU A 26 -16.70 1.75 2.59
N THR A 27 -15.48 1.88 3.12
CA THR A 27 -14.73 0.76 3.72
C THR A 27 -15.46 0.17 4.92
N SER A 28 -16.00 1.01 5.80
CA SER A 28 -16.80 0.58 6.96
C SER A 28 -18.07 -0.18 6.54
N PHE A 29 -18.78 0.35 5.54
CA PHE A 29 -19.98 -0.29 5.00
C PHE A 29 -19.66 -1.63 4.33
N ARG A 30 -18.59 -1.68 3.52
CA ARG A 30 -18.11 -2.90 2.87
C ARG A 30 -17.74 -3.97 3.89
N ARG A 31 -17.04 -3.61 4.97
CA ARG A 31 -16.71 -4.51 6.09
C ARG A 31 -17.97 -5.09 6.75
N ARG A 32 -18.99 -4.26 7.01
CA ARG A 32 -20.28 -4.74 7.58
C ARG A 32 -21.00 -5.70 6.62
N LEU A 33 -20.99 -5.41 5.32
CA LEU A 33 -21.57 -6.30 4.31
C LEU A 33 -20.82 -7.63 4.22
N ASP A 34 -19.49 -7.60 4.27
CA ASP A 34 -18.67 -8.81 4.23
C ASP A 34 -18.87 -9.65 5.49
N ARG A 35 -18.96 -9.07 6.69
CA ARG A 35 -19.34 -9.82 7.92
C ARG A 35 -20.70 -10.50 7.81
N LYS A 36 -21.69 -9.84 7.19
CA LYS A 36 -23.00 -10.46 6.93
C LYS A 36 -22.91 -11.62 5.94
N LYS A 37 -22.04 -11.54 4.94
CA LYS A 37 -21.82 -12.63 3.97
C LYS A 37 -21.04 -13.78 4.60
N GLU A 38 -20.06 -13.47 5.44
CA GLU A 38 -19.29 -14.41 6.25
C GLU A 38 -20.22 -15.22 7.14
N HIS A 39 -21.06 -14.58 7.96
CA HIS A 39 -22.03 -15.30 8.80
C HIS A 39 -22.99 -16.21 8.02
N ARG A 40 -23.35 -15.85 6.77
CA ARG A 40 -24.18 -16.73 5.92
C ARG A 40 -23.39 -17.89 5.31
N PHE A 41 -22.10 -17.72 5.12
CA PHE A 41 -21.22 -18.76 4.59
C PHE A 41 -20.86 -19.77 5.68
N LEU A 42 -20.53 -19.28 6.88
CA LEU A 42 -20.23 -20.13 8.03
C LEU A 42 -21.42 -21.06 8.31
N ASN A 43 -21.14 -22.34 8.55
CA ASN A 43 -22.11 -23.43 8.70
C ASN A 43 -22.78 -23.93 7.40
N SER A 44 -22.44 -23.38 6.23
CA SER A 44 -22.89 -23.96 4.95
C SER A 44 -22.20 -25.30 4.67
N GLU A 45 -22.77 -26.14 3.81
CA GLU A 45 -22.12 -27.39 3.38
C GLU A 45 -20.74 -27.14 2.75
N LYS A 46 -20.57 -26.01 2.06
CA LYS A 46 -19.28 -25.62 1.50
C LYS A 46 -18.25 -25.29 2.59
N ASP A 47 -18.67 -24.66 3.69
CA ASP A 47 -17.81 -24.37 4.84
C ASP A 47 -17.35 -25.66 5.53
N LYS A 48 -18.24 -26.64 5.68
CA LYS A 48 -17.89 -27.98 6.20
C LYS A 48 -16.88 -28.69 5.32
N ALA A 49 -17.12 -28.72 4.00
CA ALA A 49 -16.22 -29.34 3.03
C ALA A 49 -14.82 -28.68 3.02
N MET A 50 -14.77 -27.34 3.13
CA MET A 50 -13.50 -26.62 3.28
C MET A 50 -12.81 -26.95 4.61
N THR A 51 -13.56 -27.04 5.70
CA THR A 51 -13.01 -27.38 7.02
C THR A 51 -12.36 -28.76 7.01
N GLU A 52 -13.06 -29.77 6.47
CA GLU A 52 -12.55 -31.13 6.34
C GLU A 52 -11.29 -31.18 5.46
N PHE A 53 -11.33 -30.53 4.30
CA PHE A 53 -10.17 -30.46 3.40
C PHE A 53 -8.95 -29.81 4.08
N LEU A 54 -9.13 -28.64 4.69
CA LEU A 54 -8.02 -27.87 5.29
C LEU A 54 -7.43 -28.56 6.51
N ALA A 55 -8.23 -29.28 7.30
CA ALA A 55 -7.74 -30.06 8.44
C ALA A 55 -6.77 -31.18 8.00
N GLY A 56 -6.95 -31.74 6.80
CA GLY A 56 -6.03 -32.73 6.23
C GLY A 56 -4.88 -32.13 5.44
N TYR A 57 -5.02 -30.89 4.95
CA TYR A 57 -4.15 -30.31 3.93
C TYR A 57 -3.17 -29.26 4.48
N SER A 58 -3.64 -28.22 5.20
CA SER A 58 -2.83 -27.02 5.48
C SER A 58 -2.34 -26.94 6.92
N ASN A 59 -1.01 -26.93 7.12
CA ASN A 59 -0.39 -26.72 8.43
C ASN A 59 -0.69 -25.33 8.99
N PHE A 60 -0.61 -24.31 8.12
CA PHE A 60 -0.95 -22.93 8.48
C PHE A 60 -2.36 -22.83 9.08
N TYR A 61 -3.35 -23.48 8.45
CA TYR A 61 -4.73 -23.47 8.93
C TYR A 61 -4.91 -24.18 10.29
N LYS A 62 -4.24 -25.33 10.47
CA LYS A 62 -4.34 -26.14 11.70
C LYS A 62 -3.85 -25.40 12.94
N ASP A 63 -2.87 -24.52 12.78
CA ASP A 63 -2.28 -23.73 13.85
C ASP A 63 -3.14 -22.52 14.28
N LEU A 64 -4.19 -22.18 13.52
CA LEU A 64 -5.12 -21.09 13.84
C LEU A 64 -6.16 -21.51 14.89
N ASP A 65 -6.57 -20.57 15.73
CA ASP A 65 -7.75 -20.70 16.58
C ASP A 65 -9.07 -20.74 15.77
N GLU A 66 -10.17 -21.18 16.40
CA GLU A 66 -11.46 -21.37 15.71
C GLU A 66 -11.95 -20.11 14.98
N ASN A 67 -11.76 -18.92 15.56
CA ASN A 67 -12.20 -17.67 14.96
C ASN A 67 -11.35 -17.33 13.72
N MET A 68 -10.04 -17.55 13.81
CA MET A 68 -9.10 -17.31 12.72
C MET A 68 -9.21 -18.36 11.62
N GLN A 69 -9.52 -19.61 11.95
CA GLN A 69 -9.88 -20.65 11.00
C GLN A 69 -11.15 -20.26 10.23
N ALA A 70 -12.20 -19.78 10.91
CA ALA A 70 -13.42 -19.30 10.26
C ALA A 70 -13.12 -18.14 9.28
N ARG A 71 -12.30 -17.18 9.70
CA ARG A 71 -11.82 -16.09 8.85
C ARG A 71 -11.05 -16.62 7.64
N PHE A 72 -10.17 -17.60 7.81
CA PHE A 72 -9.39 -18.21 6.73
C PHE A 72 -10.30 -18.85 5.66
N ARG A 73 -11.28 -19.67 6.09
CA ARG A 73 -12.25 -20.31 5.18
C ARG A 73 -13.12 -19.29 4.46
N TRP A 74 -13.56 -18.25 5.16
CA TRP A 74 -14.29 -17.15 4.54
C TRP A 74 -13.46 -16.45 3.45
N ARG A 75 -12.17 -16.18 3.72
CA ARG A 75 -11.26 -15.58 2.73
C ARG A 75 -11.10 -16.47 1.51
N MET A 76 -10.82 -17.75 1.69
CA MET A 76 -10.76 -18.71 0.57
C MET A 76 -12.03 -18.67 -0.27
N HIS A 77 -13.21 -18.74 0.35
CA HIS A 77 -14.49 -18.70 -0.36
C HIS A 77 -14.71 -17.38 -1.11
N ALA A 78 -14.39 -16.26 -0.48
CA ALA A 78 -14.53 -14.94 -1.10
C ALA A 78 -13.56 -14.74 -2.28
N ILE A 79 -12.34 -15.27 -2.18
CA ILE A 79 -11.34 -15.29 -3.26
C ILE A 79 -11.84 -16.15 -4.43
N GLN A 80 -12.27 -17.39 -4.17
CA GLN A 80 -12.76 -18.32 -5.20
C GLN A 80 -13.90 -17.74 -6.04
N LYS A 81 -14.76 -16.92 -5.45
CA LYS A 81 -15.88 -16.26 -6.17
C LYS A 81 -15.44 -15.29 -7.26
N GLN A 82 -14.17 -14.89 -7.29
CA GLN A 82 -13.64 -13.95 -8.28
C GLN A 82 -13.10 -14.66 -9.51
N TRP A 83 -12.88 -15.97 -9.43
CA TRP A 83 -12.13 -16.73 -10.42
C TRP A 83 -13.04 -17.53 -11.32
N LYS A 84 -12.76 -17.52 -12.63
CA LYS A 84 -13.27 -18.53 -13.56
C LYS A 84 -12.30 -19.69 -13.60
N VAL A 85 -12.65 -20.80 -12.96
CA VAL A 85 -11.83 -22.02 -12.95
C VAL A 85 -12.22 -22.90 -14.13
N ILE A 86 -11.22 -23.34 -14.89
CA ILE A 86 -11.33 -24.31 -15.97
C ILE A 86 -10.47 -25.50 -15.57
N VAL A 87 -11.10 -26.65 -15.39
CA VAL A 87 -10.43 -27.88 -14.97
C VAL A 87 -10.20 -28.73 -16.21
N SER A 88 -9.02 -29.33 -16.36
CA SER A 88 -8.75 -30.30 -17.42
C SER A 88 -9.61 -31.55 -17.24
N ASP A 89 -10.10 -32.12 -18.34
CA ASP A 89 -10.95 -33.32 -18.33
C ASP A 89 -10.35 -34.48 -17.52
N GLU A 90 -9.02 -34.61 -17.48
CA GLU A 90 -8.28 -35.64 -16.74
C GLU A 90 -8.45 -35.58 -15.21
N LEU A 91 -8.87 -34.45 -14.66
CA LEU A 91 -9.08 -34.26 -13.21
C LEU A 91 -10.55 -34.46 -12.80
N GLY A 92 -11.47 -34.55 -13.76
CA GLY A 92 -12.90 -34.62 -13.51
C GLY A 92 -13.52 -33.31 -13.00
N GLU A 93 -14.79 -33.38 -12.60
CA GLU A 93 -15.61 -32.21 -12.20
C GLU A 93 -15.69 -32.03 -10.67
N ASP A 94 -14.59 -32.21 -9.94
CA ASP A 94 -14.60 -31.96 -8.48
C ASP A 94 -14.38 -30.47 -8.17
N PRO A 95 -15.39 -29.75 -7.61
CA PRO A 95 -15.26 -28.34 -7.27
C PRO A 95 -14.23 -28.06 -6.16
N ARG A 96 -13.75 -29.09 -5.45
CA ARG A 96 -12.72 -28.96 -4.40
C ARG A 96 -11.30 -28.84 -4.96
N LEU A 97 -11.10 -29.10 -6.26
CA LEU A 97 -9.77 -29.01 -6.89
C LEU A 97 -9.13 -27.62 -6.79
N ILE A 98 -9.94 -26.57 -6.63
CA ILE A 98 -9.43 -25.19 -6.44
C ILE A 98 -8.99 -24.90 -5.00
N TYR A 99 -9.30 -25.77 -4.03
CA TYR A 99 -9.04 -25.51 -2.62
C TYR A 99 -7.56 -25.27 -2.31
N PRO A 100 -6.60 -26.10 -2.78
CA PRO A 100 -5.16 -25.85 -2.64
C PRO A 100 -4.73 -24.44 -2.99
N LEU A 101 -5.08 -23.97 -4.19
CA LEU A 101 -4.68 -22.65 -4.68
C LEU A 101 -5.34 -21.52 -3.88
N SER A 102 -6.61 -21.69 -3.52
CA SER A 102 -7.29 -20.70 -2.68
C SER A 102 -6.77 -20.65 -1.24
N ALA A 103 -6.27 -21.78 -0.70
CA ALA A 103 -5.63 -21.83 0.60
C ALA A 103 -4.31 -21.05 0.58
N ALA A 104 -3.46 -21.29 -0.42
CA ALA A 104 -2.23 -20.52 -0.63
C ALA A 104 -2.50 -19.01 -0.75
N ALA A 105 -3.52 -18.60 -1.53
CA ALA A 105 -3.93 -17.21 -1.65
C ALA A 105 -4.40 -16.60 -0.31
N ALA A 106 -5.16 -17.36 0.48
CA ALA A 106 -5.65 -16.93 1.79
C ALA A 106 -4.53 -16.85 2.85
N GLN A 107 -3.55 -17.77 2.80
CA GLN A 107 -2.35 -17.77 3.64
C GLN A 107 -1.47 -16.56 3.34
N LEU A 108 -1.12 -16.36 2.06
CA LEU A 108 -0.32 -15.22 1.61
C LEU A 108 -0.88 -13.88 2.11
N THR A 109 -2.20 -13.72 2.03
CA THR A 109 -2.86 -12.46 2.36
C THR A 109 -3.42 -12.42 3.79
N PHE A 110 -3.10 -13.40 4.65
CA PHE A 110 -3.81 -13.57 5.93
C PHE A 110 -3.71 -12.37 6.88
N GLY A 111 -2.57 -11.69 6.88
CA GLY A 111 -2.35 -10.47 7.67
C GLY A 111 -2.95 -9.21 7.05
N LEU A 112 -3.14 -9.18 5.72
CA LEU A 112 -3.57 -8.00 4.97
C LEU A 112 -5.06 -7.66 5.19
N ASP A 113 -5.42 -6.39 5.04
CA ASP A 113 -6.80 -5.91 5.11
C ASP A 113 -7.54 -6.26 3.80
N SER A 114 -6.87 -6.05 2.66
CA SER A 114 -7.35 -6.51 1.35
C SER A 114 -6.73 -7.86 1.00
N PHE A 115 -7.58 -8.88 0.80
CA PHE A 115 -7.16 -10.27 0.58
C PHE A 115 -7.66 -10.86 -0.74
N ARG A 116 -8.32 -10.03 -1.55
CA ARG A 116 -8.99 -10.45 -2.79
C ARG A 116 -8.03 -10.33 -3.96
N PHE A 117 -8.21 -11.17 -4.97
CA PHE A 117 -7.39 -11.18 -6.18
C PHE A 117 -8.22 -10.79 -7.41
N PRO A 118 -8.70 -9.54 -7.50
CA PRO A 118 -9.54 -9.12 -8.61
C PRO A 118 -8.80 -9.13 -9.96
N TYR A 119 -7.47 -9.02 -9.97
CA TYR A 119 -6.69 -9.04 -11.20
C TYR A 119 -6.80 -10.39 -11.90
N LEU A 120 -6.58 -11.49 -11.19
CA LEU A 120 -6.67 -12.85 -11.74
C LEU A 120 -8.10 -13.20 -12.15
N LYS A 121 -8.33 -13.42 -13.44
CA LYS A 121 -9.67 -13.71 -13.98
C LYS A 121 -9.91 -15.19 -14.22
N LYS A 122 -8.90 -15.90 -14.69
CA LYS A 122 -9.05 -17.28 -15.16
C LYS A 122 -7.94 -18.18 -14.63
N ILE A 123 -8.33 -19.37 -14.21
CA ILE A 123 -7.41 -20.39 -13.69
C ILE A 123 -7.62 -21.66 -14.50
N PHE A 124 -6.56 -22.21 -15.05
CA PHE A 124 -6.54 -23.52 -15.68
C PHE A 124 -5.86 -24.51 -14.74
N LEU A 125 -6.63 -25.44 -14.20
CA LEU A 125 -6.10 -26.56 -13.41
C LEU A 125 -5.82 -27.72 -14.35
N VAL A 126 -4.57 -28.17 -14.39
CA VAL A 126 -4.13 -29.32 -15.19
C VAL A 126 -3.54 -30.39 -14.30
N LYS A 127 -3.56 -31.65 -14.73
CA LYS A 127 -3.12 -32.76 -13.88
C LYS A 127 -1.62 -32.74 -13.55
N GLU A 128 -0.76 -32.73 -14.58
CA GLU A 128 0.68 -33.01 -14.42
C GLU A 128 1.56 -31.75 -14.47
N HIS A 129 1.58 -31.05 -15.60
CA HIS A 129 2.41 -29.86 -15.81
C HIS A 129 1.63 -28.82 -16.62
N ALA A 130 1.76 -27.56 -16.24
CA ALA A 130 1.27 -26.44 -17.04
C ALA A 130 2.15 -26.28 -18.29
N TYR A 131 1.52 -25.99 -19.43
CA TYR A 131 2.22 -25.76 -20.70
C TYR A 131 1.82 -24.43 -21.35
N SER A 132 2.82 -23.72 -21.87
CA SER A 132 2.63 -22.61 -22.81
C SER A 132 3.68 -22.64 -23.91
N LYS A 133 3.31 -22.10 -25.08
CA LYS A 133 4.24 -22.02 -26.23
C LYS A 133 5.48 -21.18 -25.92
N SER A 134 5.38 -20.18 -25.06
CA SER A 134 6.47 -19.24 -24.75
C SER A 134 7.37 -19.70 -23.60
N ARG A 135 6.85 -20.49 -22.65
CA ARG A 135 7.60 -20.91 -21.45
C ARG A 135 7.84 -22.41 -21.35
N GLY A 136 7.27 -23.22 -22.25
CA GLY A 136 7.39 -24.68 -22.19
C GLY A 136 6.54 -25.28 -21.07
N PHE A 137 7.01 -26.37 -20.49
CA PHE A 137 6.38 -27.04 -19.35
C PHE A 137 6.90 -26.48 -18.02
N GLY A 138 6.01 -26.35 -17.04
CA GLY A 138 6.35 -25.97 -15.69
C GLY A 138 5.24 -26.32 -14.70
N ASP A 139 5.52 -26.11 -13.41
CA ASP A 139 4.54 -26.37 -12.36
C ASP A 139 3.39 -25.35 -12.34
N TYR A 140 3.70 -24.12 -12.74
CA TYR A 140 2.74 -23.07 -12.99
C TYR A 140 3.21 -22.15 -14.12
N ILE A 141 2.25 -21.48 -14.76
CA ILE A 141 2.48 -20.46 -15.78
C ILE A 141 1.49 -19.34 -15.53
N PHE A 142 2.00 -18.21 -15.07
CA PHE A 142 1.24 -16.98 -14.95
C PHE A 142 1.42 -16.12 -16.20
N LEU A 143 0.31 -15.68 -16.80
CA LEU A 143 0.24 -14.84 -17.99
C LEU A 143 -0.41 -13.49 -17.62
N PRO A 144 0.38 -12.49 -17.18
CA PRO A 144 -0.13 -11.20 -16.71
C PRO A 144 -1.04 -10.52 -17.75
N SER A 145 -0.60 -10.46 -19.01
CA SER A 145 -1.35 -9.81 -20.11
C SER A 145 -2.74 -10.39 -20.36
N HIS A 146 -2.97 -11.66 -19.99
CA HIS A 146 -4.27 -12.31 -20.11
C HIS A 146 -4.99 -12.42 -18.76
N ARG A 147 -4.32 -12.07 -17.66
CA ARG A 147 -4.79 -12.26 -16.28
C ARG A 147 -5.18 -13.71 -16.02
N GLU A 148 -4.37 -14.63 -16.52
CA GLU A 148 -4.60 -16.08 -16.46
C GLU A 148 -3.47 -16.78 -15.71
N LEU A 149 -3.85 -17.77 -14.91
CA LEU A 149 -2.92 -18.71 -14.28
C LEU A 149 -3.20 -20.11 -14.81
N LYS A 150 -2.17 -20.81 -15.29
CA LYS A 150 -2.21 -22.26 -15.50
C LYS A 150 -1.38 -22.91 -14.41
N ILE A 151 -1.88 -23.92 -13.74
CA ILE A 151 -1.16 -24.55 -12.63
C ILE A 151 -1.45 -26.04 -12.54
N SER A 152 -0.40 -26.80 -12.23
CA SER A 152 -0.46 -28.25 -12.03
C SER A 152 -1.08 -28.59 -10.69
N MET A 153 -2.03 -29.52 -10.69
CA MET A 153 -2.55 -30.09 -9.45
C MET A 153 -1.53 -30.94 -8.73
N ARG A 154 -0.69 -31.70 -9.46
CA ARG A 154 0.43 -32.44 -8.85
C ARG A 154 1.35 -31.50 -8.08
N ALA A 155 1.70 -30.36 -8.67
CA ALA A 155 2.58 -29.38 -8.05
C ALA A 155 1.91 -28.66 -6.86
N LEU A 156 0.62 -28.31 -6.98
CA LEU A 156 -0.13 -27.72 -5.87
C LEU A 156 -0.21 -28.64 -4.66
N LEU A 157 -0.56 -29.92 -4.87
CA LEU A 157 -0.63 -30.90 -3.78
C LEU A 157 0.75 -31.23 -3.22
N GLY A 158 1.78 -31.25 -4.07
CA GLY A 158 3.16 -31.47 -3.65
C GLY A 158 3.69 -30.36 -2.75
N GLY A 159 3.31 -29.11 -3.01
CA GLY A 159 3.81 -27.95 -2.26
C GLY A 159 3.34 -27.86 -0.80
N GLU A 160 2.35 -28.65 -0.38
CA GLU A 160 1.94 -28.74 1.03
C GLU A 160 2.24 -30.10 1.66
N ALA A 161 2.80 -31.04 0.89
CA ALA A 161 3.19 -32.33 1.41
C ALA A 161 4.41 -32.23 2.36
N ASN A 162 5.24 -31.20 2.18
CA ASN A 162 6.44 -30.97 2.97
C ASN A 162 6.60 -29.47 3.21
N ASP A 163 6.40 -29.03 4.44
CA ASP A 163 6.41 -27.62 4.78
C ASP A 163 7.81 -27.05 5.07
N HIS A 164 8.87 -27.75 4.64
CA HIS A 164 10.26 -27.44 5.02
C HIS A 164 11.27 -27.56 3.87
N ASP A 165 10.84 -27.75 2.62
CA ASP A 165 11.74 -27.85 1.46
C ASP A 165 11.83 -26.58 0.61
N GLY A 166 11.14 -25.51 1.01
CA GLY A 166 11.10 -24.27 0.25
C GLY A 166 10.38 -24.41 -1.10
N TYR A 167 9.57 -25.45 -1.29
CA TYR A 167 8.83 -25.68 -2.53
C TYR A 167 7.33 -25.51 -2.32
N HIS A 168 6.78 -24.35 -2.71
CA HIS A 168 5.33 -24.14 -2.69
C HIS A 168 4.84 -23.37 -3.95
N PRO A 169 4.57 -24.07 -5.07
CA PRO A 169 4.16 -23.44 -6.33
C PRO A 169 2.91 -22.56 -6.24
N GLY A 170 1.95 -22.95 -5.39
CA GLY A 170 0.75 -22.17 -5.11
C GLY A 170 1.06 -20.79 -4.53
N LEU A 171 1.83 -20.73 -3.43
CA LEU A 171 2.29 -19.47 -2.84
C LEU A 171 3.12 -18.66 -3.83
N LYS A 172 4.10 -19.27 -4.51
CA LYS A 172 4.93 -18.58 -5.52
C LYS A 172 4.08 -17.91 -6.60
N ALA A 173 3.13 -18.65 -7.19
CA ALA A 173 2.24 -18.11 -8.21
C ALA A 173 1.34 -17.00 -7.68
N MET A 174 0.77 -17.16 -6.48
CA MET A 174 -0.09 -16.14 -5.88
C MET A 174 0.68 -14.88 -5.47
N THR A 175 1.94 -14.99 -5.07
CA THR A 175 2.82 -13.84 -4.80
C THR A 175 3.07 -13.05 -6.08
N LEU A 176 3.41 -13.71 -7.19
CA LEU A 176 3.58 -13.02 -8.48
C LEU A 176 2.31 -12.26 -8.89
N ILE A 177 1.13 -12.85 -8.67
CA ILE A 177 -0.15 -12.21 -8.97
C ILE A 177 -0.39 -11.01 -8.03
N LEU A 178 -0.05 -11.14 -6.74
CA LEU A 178 -0.17 -10.05 -5.77
C LEU A 178 0.75 -8.88 -6.13
N LEU A 179 1.96 -9.15 -6.59
CA LEU A 179 2.89 -8.13 -7.09
C LEU A 179 2.32 -7.41 -8.31
N GLU A 180 1.85 -8.14 -9.33
CA GLU A 180 1.22 -7.49 -10.50
C GLU A 180 -0.01 -6.67 -10.12
N MET A 181 -0.78 -7.11 -9.12
CA MET A 181 -1.88 -6.31 -8.59
C MET A 181 -1.42 -5.00 -7.95
N ALA A 182 -0.28 -4.98 -7.26
CA ALA A 182 0.23 -3.75 -6.67
C ALA A 182 0.70 -2.77 -7.74
N PHE A 183 1.43 -3.26 -8.75
CA PHE A 183 1.88 -2.44 -9.86
C PHE A 183 0.72 -1.89 -10.73
N GLU A 184 -0.44 -2.55 -10.70
CA GLU A 184 -1.66 -2.11 -11.42
C GLU A 184 -2.65 -1.34 -10.50
N ASP A 185 -2.26 -1.00 -9.26
CA ASP A 185 -3.11 -0.33 -8.26
C ASP A 185 -4.45 -1.08 -7.98
N GLU A 186 -4.40 -2.41 -8.05
CA GLU A 186 -5.55 -3.31 -7.88
C GLU A 186 -5.60 -4.02 -6.51
N THR A 187 -4.55 -3.98 -5.66
CA THR A 187 -4.61 -4.65 -4.34
C THR A 187 -5.57 -3.95 -3.39
N LYS A 188 -5.57 -2.62 -3.39
CA LYS A 188 -6.34 -1.75 -2.48
C LYS A 188 -5.96 -1.93 -1.01
N ASP A 189 -4.77 -2.46 -0.73
CA ASP A 189 -4.19 -2.47 0.61
C ASP A 189 -3.11 -1.40 0.70
N ARG A 190 -3.48 -0.25 1.28
CA ARG A 190 -2.61 0.94 1.32
C ARG A 190 -1.23 0.68 1.94
N LEU A 191 -1.14 -0.21 2.93
CA LEU A 191 0.15 -0.47 3.57
C LEU A 191 1.02 -1.31 2.64
N PHE A 192 0.45 -2.35 2.03
CA PHE A 192 1.15 -3.16 1.05
C PHE A 192 1.58 -2.32 -0.17
N ASP A 193 0.64 -1.58 -0.78
CA ASP A 193 0.87 -0.78 -2.00
C ASP A 193 1.98 0.26 -1.79
N ASN A 194 2.00 0.94 -0.64
CA ASN A 194 3.00 1.97 -0.35
C ASN A 194 4.40 1.41 -0.03
N TYR A 195 4.52 0.12 0.30
CA TYR A 195 5.76 -0.45 0.84
C TYR A 195 6.39 -1.50 -0.07
N ILE A 196 5.60 -2.13 -0.94
CA ILE A 196 6.06 -3.27 -1.74
C ILE A 196 7.22 -2.93 -2.67
N GLU A 197 7.24 -1.77 -3.32
CA GLU A 197 8.32 -1.38 -4.23
C GLU A 197 9.65 -1.24 -3.48
N LYS A 198 9.61 -0.60 -2.31
CA LYS A 198 10.79 -0.44 -1.44
C LYS A 198 11.30 -1.81 -0.99
N VAL A 199 10.43 -2.65 -0.43
CA VAL A 199 10.80 -4.00 0.04
C VAL A 199 11.38 -4.83 -1.10
N LEU A 200 10.74 -4.81 -2.27
CA LEU A 200 11.22 -5.55 -3.43
C LEU A 200 12.65 -5.12 -3.81
N SER A 201 12.89 -3.81 -3.89
CA SER A 201 14.19 -3.22 -4.21
C SER A 201 15.25 -3.58 -3.16
N ASP A 202 14.91 -3.47 -1.87
CA ASP A 202 15.84 -3.71 -0.77
C ASP A 202 16.20 -5.20 -0.66
N LEU A 203 15.19 -6.09 -0.68
CA LEU A 203 15.39 -7.53 -0.64
C LEU A 203 16.26 -8.01 -1.82
N TYR A 204 16.00 -7.50 -3.02
CA TYR A 204 16.77 -7.90 -4.20
C TYR A 204 18.20 -7.34 -4.17
N THR A 205 18.39 -6.11 -3.70
CA THR A 205 19.72 -5.53 -3.51
C THR A 205 20.53 -6.36 -2.51
N ASP A 206 19.94 -6.70 -1.37
CA ASP A 206 20.57 -7.55 -0.36
C ASP A 206 20.95 -8.91 -0.95
N TYR A 207 20.06 -9.52 -1.75
CA TYR A 207 20.31 -10.80 -2.43
C TYR A 207 21.52 -10.76 -3.37
N LEU A 208 21.67 -9.70 -4.16
CA LEU A 208 22.82 -9.53 -5.06
C LEU A 208 24.15 -9.40 -4.31
N HIS A 209 24.12 -9.02 -3.03
CA HIS A 209 25.30 -8.92 -2.17
C HIS A 209 25.59 -10.18 -1.34
N LEU A 210 24.74 -11.20 -1.40
CA LEU A 210 24.94 -12.44 -0.67
C LEU A 210 26.09 -13.28 -1.24
N SER A 211 26.65 -14.12 -0.37
CA SER A 211 27.62 -15.13 -0.80
C SER A 211 26.93 -16.15 -1.72
N LYS A 212 27.70 -16.86 -2.55
CA LYS A 212 27.14 -17.92 -3.41
C LYS A 212 26.47 -19.03 -2.59
N GLU A 213 27.04 -19.39 -1.45
CA GLU A 213 26.46 -20.39 -0.53
C GLU A 213 25.14 -19.91 0.07
N ASP A 214 25.02 -18.61 0.33
CA ASP A 214 23.75 -18.03 0.72
C ASP A 214 22.76 -18.04 -0.43
N GLN A 215 23.14 -17.64 -1.64
CA GLN A 215 22.25 -17.65 -2.81
C GLN A 215 21.67 -19.05 -3.11
N ASP A 216 22.42 -20.11 -2.84
CA ASP A 216 21.95 -21.49 -3.00
C ASP A 216 20.76 -21.83 -2.06
N PHE A 217 20.51 -21.05 -1.00
CA PHE A 217 19.33 -21.19 -0.13
C PHE A 217 18.01 -21.01 -0.89
N TRP A 218 17.91 -20.04 -1.80
CA TRP A 218 16.66 -19.73 -2.53
C TRP A 218 16.44 -20.61 -3.78
N GLY A 219 17.28 -21.62 -3.99
CA GLY A 219 17.22 -22.44 -5.19
C GLY A 219 17.62 -21.71 -6.48
N LYS A 220 17.72 -22.46 -7.57
CA LYS A 220 18.29 -21.96 -8.84
C LYS A 220 17.40 -20.95 -9.57
N ASP A 221 16.09 -21.00 -9.34
CA ASP A 221 15.12 -20.17 -10.04
C ASP A 221 15.02 -18.75 -9.47
N ALA A 222 15.59 -18.50 -8.28
CA ALA A 222 15.57 -17.19 -7.62
C ALA A 222 16.39 -16.10 -8.35
N ILE A 223 17.32 -16.49 -9.23
CA ILE A 223 18.27 -15.59 -9.89
C ILE A 223 17.64 -14.82 -11.07
N SER A 224 16.42 -15.17 -11.53
CA SER A 224 15.93 -14.69 -12.83
C SER A 224 15.60 -13.19 -12.87
N ASP A 225 14.89 -12.69 -11.86
CA ASP A 225 14.41 -11.30 -11.76
C ASP A 225 13.88 -11.02 -10.35
N GLU A 226 13.73 -9.73 -10.01
CA GLU A 226 13.31 -9.26 -8.67
C GLU A 226 11.97 -9.86 -8.21
N ARG A 227 11.00 -10.00 -9.13
CA ARG A 227 9.66 -10.50 -8.80
C ARG A 227 9.69 -11.99 -8.52
N THR A 228 10.44 -12.75 -9.32
CA THR A 228 10.65 -14.18 -9.09
C THR A 228 11.43 -14.41 -7.80
N PHE A 229 12.44 -13.58 -7.52
CA PHE A 229 13.15 -13.61 -6.24
C PHE A 229 12.18 -13.38 -5.08
N MET A 230 11.39 -12.30 -5.09
CA MET A 230 10.40 -12.01 -4.05
C MET A 230 9.38 -13.14 -3.87
N ALA A 231 8.90 -13.73 -4.97
CA ALA A 231 8.00 -14.88 -4.90
C ALA A 231 8.65 -16.09 -4.20
N GLU A 232 9.92 -16.34 -4.46
CA GLU A 232 10.71 -17.38 -3.81
C GLU A 232 10.97 -17.06 -2.33
N THR A 233 11.30 -15.81 -2.02
CA THR A 233 11.51 -15.35 -0.64
C THR A 233 10.25 -15.54 0.19
N VAL A 234 9.06 -15.26 -0.37
CA VAL A 234 7.78 -15.49 0.30
C VAL A 234 7.50 -16.98 0.53
N VAL A 235 7.90 -17.87 -0.38
CA VAL A 235 7.81 -19.32 -0.12
C VAL A 235 8.70 -19.69 1.08
N HIS A 236 9.96 -19.28 1.09
CA HIS A 236 10.88 -19.55 2.20
C HIS A 236 10.42 -18.91 3.52
N PHE A 237 9.73 -17.78 3.45
CA PHE A 237 9.14 -17.13 4.62
C PHE A 237 8.08 -18.00 5.30
N PHE A 238 7.24 -18.71 4.54
CA PHE A 238 6.23 -19.61 5.10
C PHE A 238 6.78 -20.99 5.43
N GLU A 239 7.54 -21.61 4.52
CA GLU A 239 8.03 -23.00 4.66
C GLU A 239 9.27 -23.08 5.58
N MET A 240 10.20 -22.14 5.45
CA MET A 240 11.52 -22.18 6.10
C MET A 240 11.72 -20.99 7.06
N ALA A 241 10.64 -20.52 7.70
CA ALA A 241 10.62 -19.32 8.52
C ALA A 241 11.74 -19.24 9.57
N ALA A 242 12.02 -20.35 10.26
CA ALA A 242 13.01 -20.39 11.34
C ALA A 242 14.44 -20.27 10.80
N GLU A 243 14.72 -20.96 9.69
CA GLU A 243 16.02 -20.88 9.03
C GLU A 243 16.21 -19.50 8.40
N MET A 244 15.20 -19.00 7.70
CA MET A 244 15.21 -17.67 7.10
C MET A 244 15.45 -16.58 8.16
N LYS A 245 14.78 -16.64 9.31
CA LYS A 245 15.01 -15.68 10.41
C LYS A 245 16.44 -15.77 10.96
N THR A 246 17.02 -16.96 11.00
CA THR A 246 18.38 -17.18 11.52
C THR A 246 19.44 -16.67 10.54
N ARG A 247 19.28 -16.97 9.25
CA ARG A 247 20.27 -16.64 8.21
C ARG A 247 20.10 -15.22 7.66
N PHE A 248 18.86 -14.78 7.49
CA PHE A 248 18.49 -13.52 6.82
C PHE A 248 17.47 -12.73 7.68
N PRO A 249 17.83 -12.35 8.92
CA PRO A 249 16.90 -11.73 9.86
C PRO A 249 16.29 -10.42 9.34
N ALA A 250 17.04 -9.62 8.58
CA ALA A 250 16.56 -8.38 7.97
C ALA A 250 15.45 -8.65 6.95
N MET A 251 15.69 -9.55 5.98
CA MET A 251 14.69 -9.94 4.98
C MET A 251 13.44 -10.54 5.63
N PHE A 252 13.62 -11.40 6.65
CA PHE A 252 12.50 -11.97 7.41
C PHE A 252 11.67 -10.87 8.08
N GLN A 253 12.32 -9.88 8.68
CA GLN A 253 11.67 -8.75 9.33
C GLN A 253 10.88 -7.88 8.34
N GLU A 254 11.43 -7.61 7.16
CA GLU A 254 10.73 -6.85 6.12
C GLU A 254 9.48 -7.56 5.61
N LEU A 255 9.55 -8.88 5.38
CA LEU A 255 8.37 -9.66 5.00
C LEU A 255 7.32 -9.72 6.11
N CYS A 256 7.74 -9.81 7.36
CA CYS A 256 6.84 -9.71 8.49
C CYS A 256 6.04 -8.41 8.46
N LEU A 257 6.72 -7.27 8.25
CA LEU A 257 6.09 -5.96 8.18
C LEU A 257 5.17 -5.81 6.96
N LEU A 258 5.64 -6.25 5.79
CA LEU A 258 4.91 -6.18 4.53
C LEU A 258 3.63 -7.01 4.55
N LEU A 259 3.71 -8.28 4.97
CA LEU A 259 2.57 -9.21 4.98
C LEU A 259 1.73 -9.11 6.27
N GLN A 260 2.20 -8.36 7.25
CA GLN A 260 1.60 -8.22 8.59
C GLN A 260 1.44 -9.55 9.33
N LEU A 261 2.41 -10.46 9.16
CA LEU A 261 2.40 -11.82 9.71
C LEU A 261 3.76 -12.19 10.29
N ASP A 262 3.78 -13.02 11.33
CA ASP A 262 4.99 -13.72 11.79
C ASP A 262 4.72 -15.24 11.78
N PRO A 263 5.25 -15.99 10.79
CA PRO A 263 5.09 -17.44 10.64
C PRO A 263 5.58 -18.24 11.87
N LEU A 264 6.46 -17.67 12.69
CA LEU A 264 6.95 -18.30 13.92
C LEU A 264 6.02 -18.06 15.11
N ASN A 265 5.10 -17.10 15.02
CA ASN A 265 4.20 -16.72 16.11
C ASN A 265 2.86 -17.49 16.08
N ARG A 266 2.93 -18.81 16.03
CA ARG A 266 1.75 -19.72 15.97
C ARG A 266 0.78 -19.48 17.12
N LYS A 267 1.29 -19.22 18.34
CA LYS A 267 0.47 -19.01 19.56
C LYS A 267 -0.48 -17.83 19.48
N THR A 268 -0.22 -16.85 18.63
CA THR A 268 -1.05 -15.65 18.48
C THR A 268 -1.75 -15.58 17.14
N ASN A 269 -1.87 -16.72 16.44
CA ASN A 269 -2.38 -16.81 15.07
C ASN A 269 -1.54 -16.00 14.07
N TYR A 270 -0.21 -16.12 14.18
CA TYR A 270 0.75 -15.46 13.30
C TYR A 270 0.72 -13.94 13.34
N LYS A 271 0.18 -13.33 14.41
CA LYS A 271 0.22 -11.87 14.56
C LYS A 271 1.66 -11.42 14.81
N LEU A 272 2.01 -10.26 14.28
CA LEU A 272 3.26 -9.59 14.64
C LEU A 272 3.31 -9.35 16.15
N SER A 273 4.44 -9.69 16.78
CA SER A 273 4.63 -9.44 18.21
C SER A 273 4.68 -7.93 18.50
N GLU A 274 4.28 -7.51 19.70
CA GLU A 274 4.36 -6.09 20.07
C GLU A 274 5.81 -5.58 20.10
N HIS A 275 6.79 -6.47 20.31
CA HIS A 275 8.22 -6.13 20.33
C HIS A 275 8.82 -5.90 18.94
N PHE A 276 8.10 -6.24 17.87
CA PHE A 276 8.58 -5.99 16.50
C PHE A 276 8.77 -4.49 16.22
N ASP A 277 8.01 -3.63 16.91
CA ASP A 277 8.12 -2.18 16.79
C ASP A 277 9.40 -1.65 17.49
N ASP A 278 9.88 -2.32 18.53
CA ASP A 278 11.08 -1.89 19.26
C ASP A 278 12.37 -2.30 18.55
N GLU A 279 12.38 -3.46 17.89
CA GLU A 279 13.55 -3.97 17.15
C GLU A 279 13.73 -3.27 15.80
N SER A 280 12.65 -3.02 15.05
CA SER A 280 12.72 -2.29 13.77
C SER A 280 13.26 -0.88 13.96
N ASN A 281 12.91 -0.23 15.07
CA ASN A 281 13.39 1.11 15.40
C ASN A 281 14.87 1.16 15.80
N ARG A 282 15.50 0.03 16.11
CA ARG A 282 16.93 -0.04 16.46
C ARG A 282 17.83 -0.31 15.27
N ASN A 283 17.31 -0.89 14.20
CA ASN A 283 18.07 -1.11 12.98
C ASN A 283 18.10 0.21 12.17
N GLU A 284 19.21 0.94 12.25
CA GLU A 284 19.42 2.19 11.50
C GLU A 284 19.26 2.03 9.98
N LYS A 285 19.38 0.80 9.45
CA LYS A 285 19.20 0.49 8.02
C LYS A 285 17.74 0.39 7.59
N THR A 286 16.84 0.00 8.47
CA THR A 286 15.41 0.01 8.14
C THR A 286 14.93 1.44 8.31
N ASP A 287 15.03 2.23 7.23
CA ASP A 287 14.41 3.55 7.15
C ASP A 287 13.02 3.47 7.78
N ARG A 288 12.81 4.26 8.83
CA ARG A 288 11.73 4.09 9.81
C ARG A 288 10.45 3.75 9.08
N PHE A 289 10.01 2.50 9.20
CA PHE A 289 8.66 2.11 8.83
C PHE A 289 7.76 3.17 9.45
N PRO A 290 6.98 3.96 8.69
CA PRO A 290 6.37 5.15 9.25
C PRO A 290 5.36 4.66 10.29
N ILE A 291 5.79 4.70 11.55
CA ILE A 291 5.04 4.32 12.75
C ILE A 291 3.65 4.99 12.73
N VAL A 292 3.59 6.18 12.12
CA VAL A 292 2.39 6.95 11.80
C VAL A 292 1.32 6.13 11.06
N PHE A 293 1.67 5.29 10.06
CA PHE A 293 0.70 4.49 9.31
C PHE A 293 0.02 3.43 10.18
N ARG A 294 0.79 2.75 11.06
CA ARG A 294 0.22 1.78 12.01
C ARG A 294 -0.67 2.46 13.04
N PHE A 295 -0.28 3.65 13.51
CA PHE A 295 -1.13 4.48 14.38
C PHE A 295 -2.42 4.91 13.69
N MET A 296 -2.38 5.30 12.41
CA MET A 296 -3.57 5.62 11.64
C MET A 296 -4.48 4.38 11.44
N GLN A 297 -3.91 3.19 11.24
CA GLN A 297 -4.68 1.95 11.04
C GLN A 297 -5.33 1.46 12.35
N LYS A 298 -4.59 1.48 13.48
CA LYS A 298 -5.10 1.09 14.81
C LYS A 298 -6.17 2.08 15.31
N GLY A 299 -5.93 3.39 15.13
CA GLY A 299 -6.93 4.43 15.39
C GLY A 299 -8.16 4.31 14.50
N SER A 300 -8.00 3.93 13.23
CA SER A 300 -9.09 3.72 12.27
C SER A 300 -10.02 2.56 12.67
N MET A 301 -9.50 1.45 13.22
CA MET A 301 -10.30 0.26 13.54
C MET A 301 -11.28 0.44 14.71
N GLU A 302 -10.86 1.10 15.78
CA GLU A 302 -11.75 1.39 16.93
C GLU A 302 -12.57 2.67 16.73
N SER A 303 -12.17 3.54 15.79
CA SER A 303 -12.85 4.81 15.49
C SER A 303 -14.05 4.69 14.54
N THR A 304 -14.36 3.54 13.91
CA THR A 304 -15.41 3.53 12.86
C THR A 304 -16.82 3.86 13.32
N SER A 305 -17.21 3.51 14.56
CA SER A 305 -18.44 4.04 15.15
C SER A 305 -18.30 5.54 15.43
N ASN A 306 -17.14 5.93 15.96
CA ASN A 306 -16.84 7.29 16.37
C ASN A 306 -16.75 8.26 15.20
N ALA A 307 -16.25 7.87 14.02
CA ALA A 307 -16.14 8.74 12.85
C ALA A 307 -17.48 8.90 12.11
N LEU A 308 -18.35 7.88 12.14
CA LEU A 308 -19.75 8.04 11.71
C LEU A 308 -20.49 9.00 12.65
N ASP A 309 -20.30 8.85 13.96
CA ASP A 309 -20.86 9.78 14.93
C ASP A 309 -20.29 11.19 14.71
N LEU A 310 -18.98 11.33 14.52
CA LEU A 310 -18.31 12.62 14.32
C LEU A 310 -18.72 13.28 13.00
N SER A 311 -18.86 12.54 11.90
CA SER A 311 -19.30 13.10 10.61
C SER A 311 -20.77 13.52 10.64
N VAL A 312 -21.65 12.75 11.30
CA VAL A 312 -23.04 13.16 11.56
C VAL A 312 -23.06 14.41 12.44
N PHE A 313 -22.23 14.48 13.48
CA PHE A 313 -22.09 15.66 14.33
C PHE A 313 -21.60 16.88 13.54
N LEU A 314 -20.54 16.74 12.74
CA LEU A 314 -19.99 17.82 11.93
C LEU A 314 -20.98 18.30 10.86
N ALA A 315 -21.83 17.42 10.32
CA ALA A 315 -22.90 17.78 9.39
C ALA A 315 -24.07 18.51 10.08
N LEU A 316 -24.30 18.26 11.38
CA LEU A 316 -25.32 18.94 12.18
C LEU A 316 -24.90 20.37 12.59
N ILE A 317 -23.59 20.69 12.61
CA ILE A 317 -23.09 22.03 12.94
C ILE A 317 -23.56 23.09 11.91
N PRO A 318 -23.38 22.92 10.59
CA PRO A 318 -23.93 23.85 9.61
C PRO A 318 -25.46 23.94 9.69
N PHE A 319 -26.14 22.81 9.88
CA PHE A 319 -27.61 22.76 9.96
C PHE A 319 -28.15 23.55 11.17
N SER A 320 -27.51 23.41 12.33
CA SER A 320 -27.86 24.15 13.55
C SER A 320 -27.53 25.64 13.44
N LEU A 321 -26.43 26.02 12.78
CA LEU A 321 -26.10 27.42 12.51
C LEU A 321 -27.09 28.08 11.54
N ILE A 322 -27.50 27.37 10.48
CA ILE A 322 -28.52 27.83 9.52
C ILE A 322 -29.89 27.96 10.22
N ALA A 323 -30.27 26.99 11.03
CA ALA A 323 -31.54 27.02 11.76
C ALA A 323 -31.56 28.15 12.81
N ALA A 324 -30.45 28.41 13.50
CA ALA A 324 -30.31 29.54 14.41
C ALA A 324 -30.43 30.90 13.70
N LYS A 325 -29.80 31.04 12.52
CA LYS A 325 -29.84 32.28 11.72
C LYS A 325 -31.24 32.58 11.18
N ASN A 326 -31.99 31.56 10.81
CA ASN A 326 -33.36 31.69 10.28
C ASN A 326 -34.43 31.78 11.38
N GLY A 327 -34.05 31.89 12.66
CA GLY A 327 -35.00 31.98 13.78
C GLY A 327 -35.82 30.71 14.01
N LEU A 328 -35.44 29.58 13.39
CA LEU A 328 -36.10 28.28 13.55
C LEU A 328 -35.84 27.66 14.94
N PHE A 329 -34.79 28.11 15.62
CA PHE A 329 -34.49 27.76 17.01
C PHE A 329 -34.18 29.00 17.83
N ALA A 330 -34.55 28.98 19.11
CA ALA A 330 -34.09 30.00 20.04
C ALA A 330 -32.55 29.96 20.13
N PRO A 331 -31.85 31.12 20.04
CA PRO A 331 -30.38 31.19 19.96
C PRO A 331 -29.63 30.44 21.07
N TRP A 332 -30.27 30.29 22.23
CA TRP A 332 -29.73 29.53 23.36
C TRP A 332 -29.73 28.02 23.08
N LEU A 333 -30.74 27.47 22.42
CA LEU A 333 -30.84 26.03 22.11
C LEU A 333 -29.75 25.62 21.11
N ALA A 334 -29.50 26.44 20.09
CA ALA A 334 -28.40 26.21 19.14
C ALA A 334 -27.03 26.25 19.82
N LYS A 335 -26.81 27.18 20.76
CA LYS A 335 -25.61 27.19 21.60
C LYS A 335 -25.50 25.92 22.45
N TYR A 336 -26.57 25.48 23.10
CA TYR A 336 -26.54 24.26 23.91
C TYR A 336 -26.30 22.99 23.09
N CYS A 337 -26.85 22.89 21.88
CA CYS A 337 -26.55 21.78 20.96
C CYS A 337 -25.09 21.82 20.50
N PHE A 338 -24.55 23.01 20.20
CA PHE A 338 -23.15 23.18 19.81
C PHE A 338 -22.18 22.83 20.94
N TYR A 339 -22.40 23.38 22.15
CA TYR A 339 -21.55 23.09 23.32
C TYR A 339 -21.73 21.65 23.82
N GLY A 340 -22.95 21.12 23.81
CA GLY A 340 -23.23 19.73 24.12
C GLY A 340 -22.52 18.77 23.15
N GLY A 341 -22.50 19.11 21.86
CA GLY A 341 -21.75 18.36 20.84
C GLY A 341 -20.24 18.44 21.02
N LEU A 342 -19.69 19.62 21.36
CA LEU A 342 -18.27 19.78 21.68
C LEU A 342 -17.85 18.99 22.93
N ILE A 343 -18.65 19.06 24.00
CA ILE A 343 -18.38 18.35 25.25
C ILE A 343 -18.51 16.84 25.03
N TYR A 344 -19.54 16.38 24.30
CA TYR A 344 -19.70 14.98 23.94
C TYR A 344 -18.52 14.48 23.08
N GLY A 345 -18.21 15.15 21.97
CA GLY A 345 -17.07 14.79 21.12
C GLY A 345 -15.73 14.79 21.86
N PHE A 346 -15.51 15.76 22.76
CA PHE A 346 -14.29 15.82 23.57
C PHE A 346 -14.24 14.67 24.59
N SER A 347 -15.34 14.40 25.31
CA SER A 347 -15.40 13.40 26.37
C SER A 347 -15.44 11.95 25.86
N THR A 348 -16.09 11.69 24.73
CA THR A 348 -16.24 10.31 24.22
C THR A 348 -15.19 9.94 23.17
N GLN A 349 -14.54 10.91 22.53
CA GLN A 349 -13.58 10.62 21.46
C GLN A 349 -12.16 11.10 21.77
N LEU A 350 -11.98 12.35 22.21
CA LEU A 350 -10.64 12.85 22.53
C LEU A 350 -10.12 12.32 23.87
N LEU A 351 -10.97 12.23 24.88
CA LEU A 351 -10.57 11.84 26.22
C LEU A 351 -10.07 10.38 26.31
N PRO A 352 -10.70 9.39 25.65
CA PRO A 352 -10.16 8.02 25.62
C PRO A 352 -8.83 7.90 24.85
N LEU A 353 -8.67 8.67 23.76
CA LEU A 353 -7.40 8.77 23.04
C LEU A 353 -6.28 9.38 23.91
N LEU A 354 -6.62 10.29 24.83
CA LEU A 354 -5.68 10.91 25.77
C LEU A 354 -5.40 10.07 27.03
N ILE A 355 -6.37 9.28 27.50
CA ILE A 355 -6.26 8.44 28.71
C ILE A 355 -5.60 7.09 28.43
N GLY A 356 -5.67 6.58 27.20
CA GLY A 356 -5.07 5.30 26.80
C GLY A 356 -3.53 5.23 26.88
N HIS A 357 -2.84 6.31 27.25
CA HIS A 357 -1.37 6.37 27.29
C HIS A 357 -0.84 6.77 28.68
N GLY A 358 0.02 5.91 29.23
CA GLY A 358 0.49 5.98 30.60
C GLY A 358 1.40 7.17 30.96
N ARG A 359 1.23 7.60 32.22
CA ARG A 359 2.14 8.27 33.17
C ARG A 359 2.73 9.68 32.91
N ALA A 360 2.65 10.30 31.73
CA ALA A 360 3.30 11.61 31.52
C ALA A 360 2.38 12.85 31.40
N TRP A 361 1.06 12.73 31.46
CA TRP A 361 0.15 13.79 30.97
C TRP A 361 -0.73 14.60 31.94
N PRO A 362 -0.73 14.44 33.29
CA PRO A 362 -1.56 15.30 34.15
C PRO A 362 -1.30 16.80 33.95
N LYS A 363 -0.04 17.18 33.67
CA LYS A 363 0.34 18.57 33.40
C LYS A 363 -0.13 19.08 32.04
N LEU A 364 -0.19 18.24 31.03
CA LEU A 364 -0.55 18.65 29.68
C LEU A 364 -2.07 18.65 29.46
N ILE A 365 -2.81 17.73 30.10
CA ILE A 365 -4.27 17.82 30.22
C ILE A 365 -4.66 19.10 30.97
N LEU A 366 -3.97 19.42 32.07
CA LEU A 366 -4.18 20.67 32.79
C LEU A 366 -3.85 21.90 31.91
N SER A 367 -2.77 21.83 31.11
CA SER A 367 -2.37 22.91 30.19
C SER A 367 -3.35 23.09 29.02
N ILE A 368 -3.93 22.01 28.50
CA ILE A 368 -4.96 22.04 27.45
C ILE A 368 -6.29 22.55 28.01
N MET A 369 -6.67 22.17 29.24
CA MET A 369 -7.85 22.73 29.89
C MET A 369 -7.70 24.22 30.20
N HIS A 370 -6.50 24.67 30.62
CA HIS A 370 -6.19 26.10 30.74
C HIS A 370 -6.14 26.80 29.38
N GLY A 371 -5.62 26.13 28.34
CA GLY A 371 -5.61 26.63 26.96
C GLY A 371 -7.01 26.80 26.37
N ALA A 372 -7.93 25.85 26.61
CA ALA A 372 -9.33 25.94 26.20
C ALA A 372 -10.08 27.04 26.98
N GLY A 373 -9.78 27.19 28.28
CA GLY A 373 -10.27 28.31 29.09
C GLY A 373 -9.75 29.67 28.58
N LEU A 374 -8.47 29.74 28.19
CA LEU A 374 -7.85 30.94 27.61
C LEU A 374 -8.37 31.24 26.21
N CYS A 375 -8.64 30.23 25.37
CA CYS A 375 -9.32 30.42 24.08
C CYS A 375 -10.74 30.95 24.28
N MET A 376 -11.47 30.50 25.30
CA MET A 376 -12.78 31.05 25.63
C MET A 376 -12.69 32.52 26.08
N ILE A 377 -11.66 32.90 26.85
CA ILE A 377 -11.38 34.29 27.25
C ILE A 377 -10.94 35.14 26.04
N PHE A 378 -10.15 34.58 25.13
CA PHE A 378 -9.62 35.27 23.95
C PHE A 378 -10.73 35.51 22.90
N VAL A 379 -11.64 34.55 22.71
CA VAL A 379 -12.83 34.72 21.88
C VAL A 379 -13.80 35.74 22.50
N PHE A 380 -13.91 35.78 23.84
CA PHE A 380 -14.66 36.83 24.54
C PHE A 380 -14.02 38.22 24.37
N ALA A 381 -12.69 38.31 24.41
CA ALA A 381 -11.94 39.55 24.25
C ALA A 381 -11.98 40.08 22.80
N LEU A 382 -11.88 39.19 21.81
CA LEU A 382 -12.02 39.53 20.38
C LEU A 382 -13.45 39.95 20.02
N HIS A 383 -14.47 39.50 20.76
CA HIS A 383 -15.84 39.96 20.57
C HIS A 383 -16.10 41.34 21.18
N TYR A 384 -15.26 41.78 22.12
CA TYR A 384 -15.39 43.08 22.80
C TYR A 384 -14.54 44.20 22.17
N LEU A 385 -13.52 43.84 21.38
CA LEU A 385 -12.66 44.77 20.68
C LEU A 385 -13.05 44.76 19.19
N GLY A 386 -13.79 45.79 18.76
CA GLY A 386 -14.35 45.91 17.42
C GLY A 386 -13.32 45.90 16.27
N PRO A 387 -13.78 45.73 15.01
CA PRO A 387 -12.91 45.36 13.89
C PRO A 387 -12.23 46.57 13.27
N LYS A 388 -10.89 46.63 13.31
CA LYS A 388 -10.06 47.30 12.30
C LYS A 388 -8.69 46.63 12.18
N GLN A 389 -8.49 45.85 11.12
CA GLN A 389 -7.42 46.03 10.12
C GLN A 389 -7.41 44.85 9.15
N GLU A 390 -7.28 45.16 7.86
CA GLU A 390 -7.11 44.21 6.76
C GLU A 390 -5.64 43.84 6.59
N VAL A 391 -5.36 42.59 6.22
CA VAL A 391 -4.05 42.13 5.75
C VAL A 391 -4.27 41.42 4.41
N HIS A 392 -3.61 41.94 3.36
CA HIS A 392 -3.54 41.35 2.03
C HIS A 392 -2.37 40.38 1.93
N ILE A 393 -2.58 39.24 1.26
CA ILE A 393 -1.50 38.38 0.76
C ILE A 393 -1.87 37.93 -0.65
N ASP A 394 -1.00 38.26 -1.61
CA ASP A 394 -1.03 37.80 -3.00
C ASP A 394 -0.08 36.60 -3.23
N ARG A 395 -0.42 35.86 -4.31
CA ARG A 395 0.15 34.68 -5.06
C ARG A 395 1.63 34.28 -4.88
N ILE A 396 2.11 33.10 -5.35
CA ILE A 396 2.60 32.70 -6.72
C ILE A 396 2.95 31.15 -6.63
N LEU A 397 2.82 30.25 -7.64
CA LEU A 397 3.87 29.81 -8.61
C LEU A 397 3.48 28.58 -9.47
N ASP A 398 3.91 28.64 -10.75
CA ASP A 398 4.19 27.53 -11.68
C ASP A 398 5.47 27.92 -12.46
N LEU A 399 6.41 26.99 -12.70
CA LEU A 399 7.66 27.25 -13.43
C LEU A 399 8.06 26.05 -14.32
N ASN A 400 8.42 26.34 -15.57
CA ASN A 400 9.01 25.41 -16.53
C ASN A 400 10.33 26.02 -17.03
N CYS A 401 11.44 25.29 -16.97
CA CYS A 401 12.77 25.77 -17.37
C CYS A 401 13.37 24.93 -18.51
N ARG A 402 13.95 25.61 -19.51
CA ARG A 402 14.84 25.01 -20.51
C ARG A 402 16.25 25.53 -20.27
N VAL A 403 17.23 24.65 -20.17
CA VAL A 403 18.64 25.01 -20.00
C VAL A 403 19.40 24.57 -21.25
N TYR A 404 19.93 25.55 -21.99
CA TYR A 404 20.89 25.30 -23.05
C TYR A 404 22.28 25.46 -22.44
N CYS A 405 23.05 24.39 -22.35
CA CYS A 405 24.41 24.45 -21.83
C CYS A 405 25.40 24.13 -22.96
N PRO A 406 26.23 25.09 -23.39
CA PRO A 406 27.33 24.78 -24.28
C PRO A 406 28.37 23.95 -23.52
N ILE A 407 28.87 22.89 -24.15
CA ILE A 407 29.81 21.90 -23.60
C ILE A 407 31.03 22.50 -22.83
N PRO A 408 31.58 23.69 -23.15
CA PRO A 408 32.69 24.27 -22.40
C PRO A 408 32.39 24.66 -20.93
N GLU A 409 31.13 24.74 -20.49
CA GLU A 409 30.76 25.18 -19.14
C GLU A 409 30.55 24.03 -18.13
N LEU A 410 30.61 22.78 -18.59
CA LEU A 410 30.57 21.59 -17.71
C LEU A 410 31.89 21.35 -16.95
N GLU A 411 32.99 21.97 -17.37
CA GLU A 411 34.32 21.74 -16.79
C GLU A 411 34.60 22.55 -15.50
N GLY A 412 33.63 23.39 -15.04
CA GLY A 412 33.78 24.27 -13.88
C GLY A 412 32.96 23.91 -12.61
N LEU A 413 32.29 22.76 -12.55
CA LEU A 413 31.44 22.37 -11.41
C LEU A 413 32.21 21.55 -10.34
N PRO A 414 31.78 21.57 -9.05
CA PRO A 414 32.42 20.81 -7.97
C PRO A 414 32.36 19.29 -8.19
N LYS A 415 33.37 18.56 -7.68
CA LYS A 415 33.59 17.12 -7.93
C LYS A 415 32.48 16.19 -7.45
N GLU A 416 31.60 16.59 -6.53
CA GLU A 416 30.49 15.72 -6.09
C GLU A 416 29.30 15.67 -7.07
N MET A 417 29.23 16.55 -8.07
CA MET A 417 28.25 16.49 -9.16
C MET A 417 28.79 15.84 -10.45
N HIS A 418 30.06 15.44 -10.45
CA HIS A 418 30.57 14.47 -11.42
C HIS A 418 30.20 13.07 -10.98
N GLN A 419 29.09 12.51 -11.47
CA GLN A 419 29.11 11.12 -11.90
C GLN A 419 28.34 10.97 -13.21
N ALA A 420 28.96 11.45 -14.30
CA ALA A 420 28.62 11.08 -15.67
C ALA A 420 28.64 9.56 -15.95
N LYS A 421 29.01 8.73 -14.96
CA LYS A 421 28.75 7.28 -14.96
C LYS A 421 27.25 6.93 -14.90
N PHE A 422 26.40 7.77 -14.31
CA PHE A 422 24.96 7.52 -14.15
C PHE A 422 24.12 7.79 -15.41
N PHE A 423 24.69 8.47 -16.41
CA PHE A 423 24.00 8.80 -17.67
C PHE A 423 24.60 8.10 -18.89
N GLY A 424 25.49 7.10 -18.69
CA GLY A 424 26.16 6.39 -19.79
C GLY A 424 27.12 7.25 -20.63
N LEU A 425 27.35 8.50 -20.23
CA LEU A 425 28.24 9.44 -20.89
C LEU A 425 29.66 9.24 -20.33
N ASN A 426 30.39 8.25 -20.86
CA ASN A 426 31.83 8.17 -20.61
C ASN A 426 32.53 9.40 -21.23
N ASP A 427 33.54 9.96 -20.54
CA ASP A 427 34.35 11.11 -20.97
C ASP A 427 34.93 10.93 -22.39
N ASP A 428 35.19 9.69 -22.79
CA ASP A 428 35.66 9.36 -24.14
C ASP A 428 34.57 9.53 -25.22
N ASN A 429 33.30 9.27 -24.91
CA ASN A 429 32.18 9.47 -25.83
C ASN A 429 31.84 10.95 -25.99
N LEU A 430 31.89 11.72 -24.90
CA LEU A 430 31.71 13.17 -24.91
C LEU A 430 32.79 13.86 -25.75
N ARG A 431 34.05 13.42 -25.63
CA ARG A 431 35.16 13.90 -26.48
C ARG A 431 34.97 13.53 -27.96
N ARG A 432 34.67 12.26 -28.28
CA ARG A 432 34.42 11.80 -29.67
C ARG A 432 33.24 12.49 -30.35
N LYS A 433 32.26 12.96 -29.58
CA LYS A 433 31.04 13.62 -30.07
C LYS A 433 31.23 15.13 -30.23
N LYS A 434 32.01 15.75 -29.34
CA LYS A 434 32.53 17.12 -29.47
C LYS A 434 33.34 17.29 -30.77
N ASP A 435 34.15 16.30 -31.13
CA ASP A 435 34.92 16.30 -32.38
C ASP A 435 34.05 16.12 -33.65
N LYS A 436 32.78 15.71 -33.50
CA LYS A 436 31.79 15.55 -34.59
C LYS A 436 30.83 16.73 -34.74
N GLY A 437 30.98 17.78 -33.92
CA GLY A 437 30.11 18.96 -33.95
C GLY A 437 28.69 18.73 -33.44
N GLU A 438 28.44 17.64 -32.70
CA GLU A 438 27.12 17.33 -32.13
C GLU A 438 26.91 18.08 -30.80
N GLN A 439 25.70 18.61 -30.56
CA GLN A 439 25.30 19.17 -29.27
C GLN A 439 24.43 18.18 -28.49
N VAL A 440 24.53 18.23 -27.15
CA VAL A 440 23.69 17.45 -26.23
C VAL A 440 22.75 18.40 -25.51
N VAL A 441 21.44 18.20 -25.66
CA VAL A 441 20.43 18.98 -24.94
C VAL A 441 19.87 18.11 -23.83
N LEU A 442 19.86 18.62 -22.59
CA LEU A 442 19.28 17.94 -21.43
C LEU A 442 17.95 18.61 -21.05
N HIS A 443 16.94 17.80 -20.78
CA HIS A 443 15.57 18.20 -20.49
C HIS A 443 15.18 17.70 -19.11
N ALA A 444 15.44 18.50 -18.07
CA ALA A 444 15.05 18.18 -16.71
C ALA A 444 13.65 18.73 -16.40
N HIS A 445 12.77 17.87 -15.90
CA HIS A 445 11.38 18.10 -15.56
C HIS A 445 11.15 17.69 -14.10
N PHE A 446 10.53 18.57 -13.33
CA PHE A 446 10.17 18.32 -11.94
C PHE A 446 8.72 18.76 -11.70
N ASP A 447 7.90 17.84 -11.20
CA ASP A 447 6.54 18.15 -10.77
C ASP A 447 6.49 18.22 -9.25
N TYR A 448 5.84 19.25 -8.70
CA TYR A 448 5.70 19.48 -7.26
C TYR A 448 4.24 19.64 -6.87
N ASP A 449 3.86 19.10 -5.70
CA ASP A 449 2.54 19.34 -5.12
C ASP A 449 2.50 20.58 -4.22
N TYR A 450 1.31 20.88 -3.70
CA TYR A 450 1.03 22.02 -2.82
C TYR A 450 1.70 21.94 -1.42
N LEU A 451 2.42 20.86 -1.13
CA LEU A 451 3.22 20.68 0.09
C LEU A 451 4.73 20.78 -0.19
N GLY A 452 5.15 20.99 -1.44
CA GLY A 452 6.54 21.17 -1.83
C GLY A 452 7.34 19.87 -1.93
N MET A 453 6.68 18.71 -2.06
CA MET A 453 7.35 17.43 -2.29
C MET A 453 7.49 17.16 -3.80
N PRO A 454 8.65 16.69 -4.29
CA PRO A 454 8.82 16.34 -5.69
C PRO A 454 8.03 15.06 -5.99
N VAL A 455 6.99 15.17 -6.80
CA VAL A 455 6.09 14.06 -7.12
C VAL A 455 6.53 13.32 -8.39
N ASN A 456 7.33 13.98 -9.23
CA ASN A 456 8.05 13.37 -10.34
C ASN A 456 9.34 14.13 -10.67
N PHE A 457 10.36 13.39 -11.09
CA PHE A 457 11.57 13.91 -11.73
C PHE A 457 11.81 13.15 -13.03
N ARG A 458 12.12 13.87 -14.10
CA ARG A 458 12.47 13.27 -15.39
C ARG A 458 13.58 14.09 -16.03
N CYS A 459 14.63 13.44 -16.51
CA CYS A 459 15.68 14.09 -17.28
C CYS A 459 15.80 13.36 -18.62
N ASP A 460 15.37 13.98 -19.72
CA ASP A 460 15.58 13.46 -21.07
C ASP A 460 16.82 14.13 -21.70
N TYR A 461 17.36 13.55 -22.76
CA TYR A 461 18.37 14.23 -23.57
C TYR A 461 18.20 13.94 -25.05
N GLU A 462 18.60 14.87 -25.88
CA GLU A 462 18.58 14.72 -27.33
C GLU A 462 19.92 15.15 -27.94
N TYR A 463 20.41 14.34 -28.89
CA TYR A 463 21.55 14.69 -29.71
C TYR A 463 21.06 15.33 -31.00
N ILE A 464 21.46 16.58 -31.24
CA ILE A 464 21.10 17.28 -32.46
C ILE A 464 22.31 17.29 -33.37
N LYS A 465 22.21 16.55 -34.47
CA LYS A 465 23.20 16.58 -35.56
C LYS A 465 22.82 17.74 -36.48
N LEU A 466 23.69 18.74 -36.59
CA LEU A 466 23.48 19.82 -37.54
C LEU A 466 23.92 19.33 -38.91
N ASP A 467 23.04 19.42 -39.92
CA ASP A 467 23.43 19.17 -41.29
C ASP A 467 24.52 20.18 -41.69
N PRO A 468 25.61 19.74 -42.35
CA PRO A 468 26.52 20.68 -42.96
C PRO A 468 25.73 21.51 -43.99
N PRO A 469 25.95 22.82 -44.11
CA PRO A 469 25.28 23.62 -45.13
C PRO A 469 25.54 23.00 -46.50
N ALA A 470 24.47 22.70 -47.25
CA ALA A 470 24.59 22.08 -48.56
C ALA A 470 25.42 22.96 -49.49
N GLU A 471 26.58 22.44 -49.94
CA GLU A 471 27.38 23.03 -51.01
C GLU A 471 26.61 22.88 -52.33
N ASN A 472 26.15 24.02 -52.86
CA ASN A 472 25.59 24.12 -54.20
C ASN A 472 26.62 23.64 -55.24
N THR A 473 26.29 22.65 -56.06
CA THR A 473 26.73 22.63 -57.46
C THR A 473 25.68 22.00 -58.39
N PRO A 474 25.64 22.42 -59.67
CA PRO A 474 24.44 22.44 -60.50
C PRO A 474 24.40 21.28 -61.51
N GLU A 475 23.23 20.67 -61.70
CA GLU A 475 22.68 20.26 -63.02
C GLU A 475 21.54 19.21 -62.88
N GLN A 476 20.52 19.41 -63.73
CA GLN A 476 19.49 18.47 -64.19
C GLN A 476 18.22 18.24 -63.32
N PHE A 477 17.22 19.06 -63.70
CA PHE A 477 15.75 18.88 -63.78
C PHE A 477 15.00 18.03 -62.75
#